data_AF-A0A9W6IIM6-F1
#
_entry.id   AF-A0A9W6IIM6-F1
#
_cell.length_a   1.000
_cell.length_b   1.000
_cell.length_c   1.000
_cell.angle_alpha   90.00
_cell.angle_beta   90.00
_cell.angle_gamma   90.00
#
_symmetry.space_group_name_H-M   'P 1'
#
loop_
_entity.id
_entity.type
_entity.pdbx_description
1 polymer ?
#
loop_
_entity_poly.entity_id
_entity_poly.type
_entity_poly.pdbx_seq_one_letter_code
_entity_poly.pdbx_strand_id
1 'polypeptide(L)'
;MKARVTSIGQAYAALGLAPGDGREAARSAFRALVKTLHPDVTPPTPQTLARLAEIVAAMDLIKANAPVCLDIEISRTEAATGVTRTLRHGERPVLVRIPAGTRDGERVTAVGEPGTIITIRIAAAQETGPSDTPSLLDRADLEAFIHEYSRPSAHARLARWIRKAQSAA
;
A
#
# COMPACT_ATOMS: atom_id res chain seq x y z
N MET A 1 37.80 13.87 8.02
CA MET A 1 36.53 13.83 8.78
C MET A 1 35.51 13.10 7.91
N LYS A 2 35.04 11.90 8.29
CA LYS A 2 34.05 11.16 7.48
C LYS A 2 32.72 11.90 7.54
N ALA A 3 32.18 12.30 6.39
CA ALA A 3 30.82 12.82 6.31
C ALA A 3 29.88 11.75 6.87
N ARG A 4 29.33 12.02 8.06
CA ARG A 4 28.38 11.11 8.70
C ARG A 4 27.01 11.50 8.20
N VAL A 5 26.29 10.58 7.58
CA VAL A 5 24.88 10.78 7.21
C VAL A 5 24.10 10.94 8.53
N THR A 6 23.64 12.15 8.84
CA THR A 6 22.98 12.46 10.11
C THR A 6 21.49 12.74 9.98
N SER A 7 20.97 12.88 8.77
CA SER A 7 19.57 13.18 8.52
C SER A 7 19.01 12.34 7.37
N ILE A 8 17.68 12.19 7.33
CA ILE A 8 17.01 11.44 6.27
C ILE A 8 17.22 12.07 4.90
N GLY A 9 17.23 13.40 4.81
CA GLY A 9 17.51 14.10 3.55
C GLY A 9 18.91 13.81 3.01
N GLN A 10 19.92 13.82 3.88
CA GLN A 10 21.29 13.42 3.51
C GLN A 10 21.37 11.94 3.11
N ALA A 11 20.59 11.06 3.73
CA ALA A 11 20.57 9.66 3.38
C ALA A 11 20.04 9.42 1.97
N TYR A 12 18.93 10.07 1.59
CA TYR A 12 18.42 10.01 0.21
C TYR A 12 19.41 10.64 -0.78
N ALA A 13 20.00 11.79 -0.43
CA ALA A 13 21.01 12.44 -1.27
C ALA A 13 22.25 11.55 -1.48
N ALA A 14 22.69 10.80 -0.46
CA ALA A 14 23.79 9.86 -0.58
C ALA A 14 23.50 8.75 -1.60
N LEU A 15 22.24 8.38 -1.81
CA LEU A 15 21.79 7.44 -2.85
C LEU A 15 21.46 8.11 -4.18
N GLY A 16 21.54 9.45 -4.28
CA GLY A 16 21.19 10.21 -5.47
C GLY A 16 19.67 10.40 -5.68
N LEU A 17 18.89 10.38 -4.60
CA LEU A 17 17.43 10.44 -4.62
C LEU A 17 16.89 11.67 -3.87
N ALA A 18 15.65 12.02 -4.15
CA ALA A 18 14.89 12.99 -3.37
C ALA A 18 14.28 12.33 -2.13
N PRO A 19 14.09 13.06 -1.01
CA PRO A 19 13.45 12.52 0.20
C PRO A 19 12.01 12.00 -0.01
N GLY A 20 11.37 12.40 -1.11
CA GLY A 20 10.02 11.99 -1.50
C GLY A 20 9.95 10.71 -2.34
N ASP A 21 11.06 10.19 -2.87
CA ASP A 21 11.05 9.02 -3.77
C ASP A 21 10.71 7.70 -3.04
N GLY A 22 10.75 7.72 -1.71
CA GLY A 22 10.31 6.63 -0.87
C GLY A 22 11.31 5.46 -0.76
N ARG A 23 10.97 4.51 0.11
CA ARG A 23 11.87 3.42 0.52
C ARG A 23 12.22 2.45 -0.62
N GLU A 24 11.30 2.19 -1.54
CA GLU A 24 11.53 1.23 -2.64
C GLU A 24 12.49 1.79 -3.70
N ALA A 25 12.39 3.08 -4.02
CA ALA A 25 13.37 3.76 -4.87
C ALA A 25 14.77 3.73 -4.23
N ALA A 26 14.87 4.01 -2.92
CA ALA A 26 16.11 3.92 -2.17
C ALA A 26 16.74 2.52 -2.22
N ARG A 27 15.94 1.47 -2.04
CA ARG A 27 16.41 0.08 -2.17
C ARG A 27 16.91 -0.24 -3.57
N SER A 28 16.23 0.26 -4.61
CA SER A 28 16.65 0.08 -6.00
C SER A 28 18.00 0.75 -6.28
N ALA A 29 18.13 2.04 -5.92
CA ALA A 29 19.36 2.80 -6.07
C ALA A 29 20.53 2.20 -5.28
N PHE A 30 20.28 1.77 -4.03
CA PHE A 30 21.27 1.08 -3.20
C PHE A 30 21.81 -0.19 -3.89
N ARG A 31 20.93 -1.05 -4.42
CA ARG A 31 21.35 -2.26 -5.13
C ARG A 31 22.20 -1.94 -6.36
N ALA A 32 21.84 -0.91 -7.11
CA ALA A 32 22.61 -0.45 -8.26
C ALA A 32 24.01 0.02 -7.84
N LEU A 33 24.11 0.87 -6.82
CA LEU A 33 25.37 1.38 -6.29
C LEU A 33 26.26 0.28 -5.72
N VAL A 34 25.70 -0.66 -4.94
CA VAL A 34 26.44 -1.80 -4.40
C VAL A 34 26.99 -2.67 -5.51
N LYS A 35 26.19 -2.95 -6.55
CA LYS A 35 26.65 -3.72 -7.71
C LYS A 35 27.84 -3.05 -8.42
N THR A 36 27.84 -1.72 -8.53
CA THR A 36 28.94 -0.97 -9.15
C THR A 36 30.17 -0.88 -8.24
N LEU A 37 29.98 -0.73 -6.93
CA LEU A 37 31.05 -0.51 -5.96
C LEU A 37 31.54 -1.80 -5.27
N HIS A 38 31.07 -2.97 -5.69
CA HIS A 38 31.44 -4.24 -5.08
C HIS A 38 32.95 -4.49 -5.21
N PRO A 39 33.65 -4.98 -4.16
CA PRO A 39 35.09 -5.24 -4.21
C PRO A 39 35.51 -6.24 -5.30
N ASP A 40 34.60 -7.14 -5.70
CA ASP A 40 34.87 -8.11 -6.78
C ASP A 40 34.91 -7.46 -8.17
N VAL A 41 34.26 -6.31 -8.37
CA VAL A 41 34.21 -5.62 -9.68
C VAL A 41 35.03 -4.33 -9.71
N THR A 42 35.20 -3.70 -8.55
CA THR A 42 35.91 -2.42 -8.40
C THR A 42 37.00 -2.59 -7.35
N PRO A 43 38.25 -2.17 -7.61
CA PRO A 43 39.33 -2.27 -6.64
C PRO A 43 38.94 -1.69 -5.27
N PRO A 44 39.26 -2.39 -4.15
CA PRO A 44 38.90 -1.98 -2.79
C PRO A 44 39.81 -0.85 -2.29
N THR A 45 39.74 0.31 -2.93
CA THR A 45 40.46 1.51 -2.50
C THR A 45 39.82 2.09 -1.23
N PRO A 46 40.55 2.89 -0.43
CA PRO A 46 39.97 3.59 0.72
C PRO A 46 38.75 4.45 0.37
N GLN A 47 38.70 4.99 -0.86
CA GLN A 47 37.59 5.79 -1.36
C GLN A 47 36.37 4.91 -1.67
N THR A 48 36.55 3.78 -2.35
CA THR A 48 35.49 2.79 -2.62
C THR A 48 34.86 2.30 -1.31
N LEU A 49 35.69 1.94 -0.32
CA LEU A 49 35.24 1.48 0.98
C LEU A 49 34.51 2.58 1.78
N ALA A 50 35.01 3.82 1.72
CA ALA A 50 34.33 4.95 2.36
C ALA A 50 32.95 5.21 1.75
N ARG A 51 32.84 5.13 0.41
CA ARG A 51 31.56 5.29 -0.30
C ARG A 51 30.60 4.16 0.00
N LEU A 52 31.08 2.91 0.04
CA LEU A 52 30.27 1.75 0.41
C LEU A 52 29.73 1.89 1.85
N ALA A 53 30.57 2.29 2.79
CA ALA A 53 30.16 2.53 4.17
C ALA A 53 29.11 3.64 4.29
N GLU A 54 29.25 4.71 3.50
CA GLU A 54 28.28 5.82 3.46
C GLU A 54 26.91 5.36 2.96
N ILE A 55 26.84 4.62 1.84
CA ILE A 55 25.56 4.18 1.27
C ILE A 55 24.86 3.13 2.16
N VAL A 56 25.62 2.29 2.88
CA VAL A 56 25.07 1.35 3.86
C VAL A 56 24.45 2.11 5.04
N ALA A 57 25.19 3.06 5.62
CA ALA A 57 24.68 3.88 6.71
C ALA A 57 23.43 4.69 6.30
N ALA A 58 23.41 5.20 5.07
CA ALA A 58 22.25 5.87 4.51
C ALA A 58 21.03 4.93 4.41
N MET A 59 21.23 3.72 3.89
CA MET A 59 20.15 2.74 3.75
C MET A 59 19.61 2.29 5.12
N ASP A 60 20.46 2.14 6.13
CA ASP A 60 20.01 1.81 7.50
C ASP A 60 19.15 2.92 8.10
N LEU A 61 19.54 4.18 7.91
CA LEU A 61 18.77 5.33 8.39
C LEU A 61 17.41 5.44 7.68
N ILE A 62 17.39 5.23 6.36
CA ILE A 62 16.15 5.18 5.56
C ILE A 62 15.28 4.01 6.03
N LYS A 63 15.83 2.82 6.25
CA LYS A 63 15.05 1.67 6.72
C LYS A 63 14.39 1.93 8.07
N ALA A 64 15.03 2.69 8.94
CA ALA A 64 14.50 3.02 10.26
C ALA A 64 13.47 4.16 10.25
N ASN A 65 13.56 5.12 9.31
CA ASN A 65 12.82 6.39 9.40
C ASN A 65 12.04 6.78 8.13
N ALA A 66 12.18 6.05 7.03
CA ALA A 66 11.57 6.43 5.77
C ALA A 66 10.06 6.31 5.81
N PRO A 67 9.36 7.30 5.23
CA PRO A 67 7.93 7.19 5.09
C PRO A 67 7.57 6.03 4.17
N VAL A 68 6.48 5.35 4.51
CA VAL A 68 5.85 4.37 3.63
C VAL A 68 5.09 5.16 2.58
N CYS A 69 5.46 5.03 1.31
CA CYS A 69 4.72 5.63 0.20
C CYS A 69 3.78 4.57 -0.40
N LEU A 70 2.48 4.85 -0.41
CA LEU A 70 1.47 4.00 -1.07
C LEU A 70 0.77 4.79 -2.16
N ASP A 71 0.57 4.18 -3.32
CA ASP A 71 -0.23 4.77 -4.38
C ASP A 71 -1.65 4.21 -4.31
N ILE A 72 -2.65 5.09 -4.40
CA ILE A 72 -4.06 4.70 -4.41
C ILE A 72 -4.74 5.35 -5.61
N GLU A 73 -5.58 4.57 -6.25
CA GLU A 73 -6.45 5.05 -7.31
C GLU A 73 -7.83 5.39 -6.74
N ILE A 74 -8.27 6.62 -7.04
CA ILE A 74 -9.63 7.10 -6.76
C ILE A 74 -10.27 7.61 -8.04
N SER A 75 -11.60 7.55 -8.07
CA SER A 75 -12.39 8.16 -9.13
C SER A 75 -12.42 9.68 -9.03
N ARG A 76 -12.75 10.34 -10.14
CA ARG A 76 -12.92 11.80 -10.19
C ARG A 76 -14.04 12.29 -9.26
N THR A 77 -15.12 11.52 -9.12
CA THR A 77 -16.24 11.85 -8.22
C THR A 77 -15.81 11.76 -6.76
N GLU A 78 -15.09 10.71 -6.37
CA GLU A 78 -14.53 10.57 -5.02
C GLU A 78 -13.52 11.69 -4.71
N ALA A 79 -12.67 12.08 -5.68
CA ALA A 79 -11.76 13.20 -5.50
C ALA A 79 -12.51 14.53 -5.29
N ALA A 80 -13.64 14.74 -5.97
CA ALA A 80 -14.46 15.94 -5.85
C ALA A 80 -15.21 16.01 -4.51
N THR A 81 -15.76 14.91 -4.01
CA THR A 81 -16.54 14.88 -2.77
C THR A 81 -15.71 14.61 -1.52
N GLY A 82 -14.51 14.05 -1.69
CA GLY A 82 -13.72 13.48 -0.60
C GLY A 82 -14.22 12.09 -0.21
N VAL A 83 -13.33 11.29 0.39
CA VAL A 83 -13.64 9.93 0.82
C VAL A 83 -12.71 9.50 1.96
N THR A 84 -13.21 8.66 2.87
CA THR A 84 -12.35 7.97 3.83
C THR A 84 -12.21 6.52 3.39
N ARG A 85 -10.98 6.03 3.19
CA ARG A 85 -10.71 4.63 2.81
C ARG A 85 -9.77 3.97 3.81
N THR A 86 -10.00 2.69 4.04
CA THR A 86 -9.08 1.83 4.77
C THR A 86 -8.20 1.11 3.77
N LEU A 87 -6.91 1.43 3.74
CA LEU A 87 -5.89 0.73 2.98
C LEU A 87 -5.32 -0.42 3.81
N ARG A 88 -4.73 -1.42 3.14
CA ARG A 88 -3.96 -2.47 3.80
C ARG A 88 -2.50 -2.30 3.43
N HIS A 89 -1.63 -2.16 4.43
CA HIS A 89 -0.20 -2.19 4.24
C HIS A 89 0.37 -3.35 5.08
N GLY A 90 0.67 -4.46 4.40
CA GLY A 90 0.94 -5.74 5.07
C GLY A 90 -0.28 -6.24 5.85
N GLU A 91 -0.07 -6.60 7.11
CA GLU A 91 -1.13 -7.11 8.01
C GLU A 91 -1.94 -6.01 8.70
N ARG A 92 -1.54 -4.73 8.59
CA ARG A 92 -2.17 -3.63 9.33
C ARG A 92 -3.12 -2.82 8.42
N PRO A 93 -4.38 -2.59 8.84
CA PRO A 93 -5.25 -1.64 8.18
C PRO A 93 -4.85 -0.21 8.53
N VAL A 94 -4.74 0.64 7.51
CA VAL A 94 -4.35 2.05 7.62
C VAL A 94 -5.50 2.90 7.11
N LEU A 95 -6.05 3.77 7.97
CA LEU A 95 -7.15 4.65 7.60
C LEU A 95 -6.61 5.91 6.92
N VAL A 96 -7.27 6.35 5.86
CA VAL A 96 -6.85 7.50 5.04
C VAL A 96 -8.04 8.39 4.82
N ARG A 97 -7.91 9.66 5.19
CA ARG A 97 -8.93 10.68 4.95
C ARG A 97 -8.52 11.53 3.77
N ILE A 98 -9.22 11.38 2.65
CA ILE A 98 -8.99 12.14 1.42
C ILE A 98 -9.96 13.32 1.40
N PRO A 99 -9.47 14.57 1.44
CA PRO A 99 -10.34 15.75 1.42
C PRO A 99 -11.01 15.94 0.05
N ALA A 100 -12.14 16.64 0.06
CA ALA A 100 -12.80 17.08 -1.17
C ALA A 100 -11.90 18.04 -1.98
N GLY A 101 -11.89 17.89 -3.30
CA GLY A 101 -11.07 18.71 -4.20
C GLY A 101 -9.61 18.25 -4.31
N THR A 102 -9.29 17.04 -3.85
CA THR A 102 -7.96 16.44 -3.98
C THR A 102 -7.54 16.36 -5.45
N ARG A 103 -6.27 16.63 -5.75
CA ARG A 103 -5.69 16.60 -7.11
C ARG A 103 -4.89 15.33 -7.37
N ASP A 104 -4.66 15.06 -8.65
CA ASP A 104 -3.77 13.98 -9.07
C ASP A 104 -2.33 14.27 -8.62
N GLY A 105 -1.67 13.26 -8.07
CA GLY A 105 -0.34 13.36 -7.45
C GLY A 105 -0.32 13.98 -6.05
N GLU A 106 -1.47 14.38 -5.50
CA GLU A 106 -1.53 14.94 -4.15
C GLU A 106 -1.16 13.91 -3.09
N ARG A 107 -0.41 14.33 -2.07
CA ARG A 107 0.08 13.45 -1.01
C ARG A 107 -0.67 13.70 0.29
N VAL A 108 -1.25 12.64 0.83
CA VAL A 108 -2.03 12.66 2.07
C VAL A 108 -1.39 11.75 3.10
N THR A 109 -1.42 12.14 4.38
CA THR A 109 -0.93 11.31 5.47
C THR A 109 -1.99 10.35 5.97
N ALA A 110 -1.60 9.12 6.28
CA ALA A 110 -2.46 8.19 6.98
C ALA A 110 -2.85 8.70 8.37
N VAL A 111 -4.06 8.34 8.80
CA VAL A 111 -4.55 8.59 10.15
C VAL A 111 -4.01 7.50 11.08
N GLY A 112 -3.33 7.90 12.16
CA GLY A 112 -2.86 7.00 13.22
C GLY A 112 -1.49 6.34 12.99
N GLU A 113 -0.95 6.39 11.76
CA GLU A 113 0.43 5.95 11.48
C GLU A 113 1.30 7.13 11.01
N PRO A 114 2.05 7.78 11.94
CA PRO A 114 3.00 8.81 11.55
C PRO A 114 4.10 8.20 10.68
N GLY A 115 4.23 8.73 9.46
CA GLY A 115 5.20 8.25 8.47
C GLY A 115 4.60 7.50 7.28
N THR A 116 3.29 7.23 7.23
CA THR A 116 2.68 6.68 6.01
C THR A 116 2.15 7.83 5.14
N ILE A 117 2.80 8.03 3.99
CA ILE A 117 2.44 9.02 2.97
C ILE A 117 1.76 8.29 1.82
N ILE A 118 0.67 8.87 1.33
CA ILE A 118 -0.17 8.23 0.34
C ILE A 118 -0.29 9.16 -0.85
N THR A 119 0.19 8.72 -2.00
CA THR A 119 0.08 9.46 -3.26
C THR A 119 -1.24 9.10 -3.92
N ILE A 120 -2.04 10.11 -4.21
CA ILE A 120 -3.35 9.94 -4.79
C ILE A 120 -3.23 10.02 -6.31
N ARG A 121 -3.65 8.96 -6.99
CA ARG A 121 -3.80 8.94 -8.44
C ARG A 121 -5.27 9.00 -8.80
N ILE A 122 -5.66 9.98 -9.60
CA ILE A 122 -7.04 10.10 -10.07
C ILE A 122 -7.13 9.32 -11.38
N ALA A 123 -7.81 8.18 -11.34
CA ALA A 123 -8.07 7.42 -12.55
C ALA A 123 -8.99 8.23 -13.46
N ALA A 124 -8.58 8.44 -14.72
CA ALA A 124 -9.50 8.85 -15.76
C ALA A 124 -10.53 7.74 -15.90
N ALA A 125 -11.76 8.00 -15.45
CA ALA A 125 -12.80 7.00 -15.29
C ALA A 125 -12.90 6.09 -16.52
N GLN A 126 -12.86 4.76 -16.31
CA GLN A 126 -13.92 3.98 -16.93
C GLN A 126 -15.18 4.37 -16.18
N GLU A 127 -16.08 5.07 -16.87
CA GLU A 127 -17.46 5.21 -16.45
C GLU A 127 -17.99 3.80 -16.18
N THR A 128 -17.96 3.37 -14.92
CA THR A 128 -18.98 2.42 -14.50
C THR A 128 -20.22 3.30 -14.54
N GLY A 129 -21.01 3.16 -15.61
CA GLY A 129 -22.30 3.82 -15.76
C GLY A 129 -23.15 3.62 -14.50
N PRO A 130 -24.30 4.32 -14.41
CA PRO A 130 -25.20 4.16 -13.28
C PRO A 130 -25.34 2.67 -13.01
N SER A 131 -25.04 2.27 -11.78
CA SER A 131 -25.09 0.90 -11.34
C SER A 131 -26.37 0.30 -11.88
N ASP A 132 -26.22 -0.69 -12.76
CA ASP A 132 -27.27 -1.62 -13.15
C ASP A 132 -27.54 -2.52 -11.93
N THR A 133 -27.76 -1.88 -10.78
CA THR A 133 -28.33 -2.51 -9.61
C THR A 133 -29.77 -2.73 -10.04
N PRO A 134 -30.20 -3.98 -10.32
CA PRO A 134 -31.62 -4.23 -10.41
C PRO A 134 -32.22 -3.66 -9.13
N SER A 135 -33.20 -2.78 -9.29
CA SER A 135 -33.93 -2.22 -8.17
C SER A 135 -34.41 -3.41 -7.33
N LEU A 136 -33.93 -3.54 -6.09
CA LEU A 136 -34.41 -4.55 -5.13
C LEU A 136 -35.94 -4.46 -4.89
N LEU A 137 -36.59 -3.41 -5.39
CA LEU A 137 -38.03 -3.22 -5.35
C LEU A 137 -38.77 -3.91 -6.51
N ASP A 138 -38.05 -4.52 -7.46
CA ASP A 138 -38.66 -5.41 -8.44
C ASP A 138 -39.00 -6.75 -7.78
N ARG A 139 -40.30 -7.06 -7.74
CA ARG A 139 -40.86 -8.18 -6.97
C ARG A 139 -40.21 -9.54 -7.27
N ALA A 140 -39.77 -9.75 -8.52
CA ALA A 140 -39.10 -10.98 -8.94
C ALA A 140 -37.68 -11.12 -8.34
N ASP A 141 -36.94 -10.03 -8.21
CA ASP A 141 -35.58 -10.04 -7.67
C ASP A 141 -35.58 -10.20 -6.15
N LEU A 142 -36.58 -9.62 -5.48
CA LEU A 142 -36.80 -9.81 -4.06
C LEU A 142 -37.16 -11.27 -3.71
N GLU A 143 -38.02 -11.92 -4.51
CA GLU A 143 -38.36 -13.34 -4.33
C GLU A 143 -37.13 -14.24 -4.55
N ALA A 144 -36.32 -13.96 -5.57
CA ALA A 144 -35.09 -14.70 -5.83
C ALA A 144 -34.09 -14.56 -4.68
N PHE A 145 -33.92 -13.35 -4.14
CA PHE A 145 -33.06 -13.07 -3.00
C PHE A 145 -33.53 -13.79 -1.73
N ILE A 146 -34.82 -13.69 -1.39
CA ILE A 146 -35.39 -14.36 -0.22
C ILE A 146 -35.20 -15.88 -0.34
N HIS A 147 -35.43 -16.45 -1.52
CA HIS A 147 -35.24 -17.88 -1.76
C HIS A 147 -33.78 -18.31 -1.58
N GLU A 148 -32.82 -17.55 -2.12
CA GLU A 148 -31.38 -17.85 -1.95
C GLU A 148 -30.95 -17.73 -0.49
N TYR A 149 -31.37 -16.67 0.21
CA TYR A 149 -31.04 -16.44 1.60
C TYR A 149 -31.67 -17.49 2.54
N SER A 150 -32.82 -18.03 2.17
CA SER A 150 -33.52 -19.08 2.92
C SER A 150 -32.94 -20.48 2.69
N ARG A 151 -32.06 -20.68 1.69
CA ARG A 151 -31.42 -21.98 1.45
C ARG A 151 -30.52 -22.32 2.63
N PRO A 152 -30.63 -23.53 3.22
CA PRO A 152 -29.73 -23.91 4.29
C PRO A 152 -28.29 -23.95 3.78
N SER A 153 -27.41 -23.18 4.45
CA SER A 153 -25.99 -23.14 4.10
C SER A 153 -25.36 -24.53 4.10
N ALA A 154 -24.28 -24.70 3.35
CA ALA A 154 -23.52 -25.96 3.32
C ALA A 154 -23.14 -26.41 4.75
N HIS A 155 -22.76 -25.46 5.61
CA HIS A 155 -22.50 -25.70 7.02
C HIS A 155 -23.73 -26.21 7.76
N ALA A 156 -24.90 -25.57 7.62
CA ALA A 156 -26.14 -26.01 8.28
C ALA A 156 -26.56 -27.42 7.83
N ARG A 157 -26.34 -27.78 6.56
CA ARG A 157 -26.57 -29.13 6.03
C ARG A 157 -25.60 -30.14 6.65
N LEU A 158 -24.31 -29.82 6.71
CA LEU A 158 -23.29 -30.65 7.34
C LEU A 158 -23.58 -30.89 8.82
N ALA A 159 -23.91 -29.84 9.58
CA ALA A 159 -24.25 -29.92 11.00
C ALA A 159 -25.48 -30.81 11.26
N ARG A 160 -26.48 -30.79 10.37
CA ARG A 160 -27.62 -31.72 10.44
C ARG A 160 -27.24 -33.16 10.11
N TRP A 161 -26.38 -33.36 9.11
CA TRP A 161 -25.90 -34.69 8.76
C TRP A 161 -25.08 -35.32 9.90
N ILE A 162 -24.18 -34.56 10.53
CA ILE A 162 -23.39 -35.00 11.69
C ILE A 162 -24.30 -35.40 12.85
N ARG A 163 -25.29 -34.58 13.21
CA ARG A 163 -26.25 -34.93 14.28
C ARG A 163 -27.03 -36.21 13.97
N LYS A 164 -27.46 -36.39 12.72
CA LYS A 164 -28.16 -37.59 12.28
C LYS A 164 -27.27 -38.84 12.38
N ALA A 165 -26.00 -38.72 12.01
CA ALA A 165 -25.04 -39.83 12.12
C ALA A 165 -24.76 -40.22 13.58
N GLN A 166 -24.68 -39.25 14.49
CA GLN A 166 -24.47 -39.49 15.92
C GLN A 166 -25.70 -40.09 16.62
N SER A 167 -26.92 -39.77 16.17
CA SER A 167 -28.15 -40.35 16.73
C SER A 167 -28.44 -41.79 16.27
N ALA A 168 -27.66 -42.32 15.33
CA ALA A 168 -27.84 -43.66 14.77
C ALA A 168 -26.83 -44.69 15.31
N ALA A 169 -25.95 -44.28 16.22
CA ALA A 169 -25.00 -45.12 16.96
C ALA A 169 -25.44 -45.26 18.41
#